data_AF-A0A1G6M367-F1
#
_entry.id   AF-A0A1G6M367-F1
#
_cell.length_a   1.000
_cell.length_b   1.000
_cell.length_c   1.000
_cell.angle_alpha   90.00
_cell.angle_beta   90.00
_cell.angle_gamma   90.00
#
_symmetry.space_group_name_H-M   'P 1'
#
loop_
_entity.id
_entity.type
_entity.pdbx_description
1 polymer ?
#
loop_
_entity_poly.entity_id
_entity_poly.type
_entity_poly.pdbx_seq_one_letter_code
_entity_poly.pdbx_strand_id
1 'polypeptide(L)'
;MELRGLTGVMTYELFIGDRMFSSWSLRGWLMLEKFGIPFRSHMVGLYSGTMALDLASVLPARQVPVLRTPEGCVVGQSLAMAETLAERHPDAGLWPEDPAQRATARWLCAEMVSSFTALRGECPMQLMHCYEGFEPSRNTHGDLARIETLWAHARAVSGAASGPLFGRYSLADVFYTPVAARIVGYNLPVSADNRQYCLDLLSDTSVRQWRAMGATVSYDPVPYALDLPTTAWPIGASGAARSVAGGPSLNATCPYSGKPVTDFLEMDGRIWGFCNRFCRDKTDADPEAWPKFMAMVTTG
;
A
#
# COMPACT_ATOMS: atom_id res chain seq x y z
N MET A 1 25.94 19.06 35.74
CA MET A 1 24.63 19.61 35.35
C MET A 1 24.33 19.13 33.94
N GLU A 2 23.95 17.85 33.84
CA GLU A 2 23.59 17.20 32.57
C GLU A 2 22.14 17.57 32.21
N LEU A 3 21.97 18.34 31.15
CA LEU A 3 20.68 18.47 30.46
C LEU A 3 20.53 17.26 29.54
N ARG A 4 20.00 16.15 30.08
CA ARG A 4 19.39 15.08 29.27
C ARG A 4 18.06 15.60 28.74
N GLY A 5 18.13 16.35 27.64
CA GLY A 5 16.98 16.74 26.83
C GLY A 5 16.56 15.60 25.91
N LEU A 6 15.27 15.30 25.93
CA LEU A 6 14.57 14.29 25.12
C LEU A 6 14.85 14.44 23.62
N THR A 7 15.80 13.68 23.07
CA THR A 7 15.86 13.45 21.62
C THR A 7 14.83 12.37 21.29
N GLY A 8 13.62 12.78 20.92
CA GLY A 8 12.76 11.89 20.15
C GLY A 8 13.58 11.37 18.98
N VAL A 9 13.67 10.06 18.79
CA VAL A 9 14.39 9.46 17.66
C VAL A 9 13.76 10.05 16.39
N MET A 10 14.49 10.96 15.74
CA MET A 10 14.03 11.60 14.52
C MET A 10 13.96 10.49 13.46
N THR A 11 12.75 10.15 13.07
CA THR A 11 12.45 9.11 12.08
C THR A 11 12.05 9.76 10.77
N TYR A 12 11.97 8.99 9.68
CA TYR A 12 11.47 9.51 8.41
C TYR A 12 10.04 10.00 8.54
N GLU A 13 9.72 11.11 7.89
CA GLU A 13 8.34 11.56 7.72
C GLU A 13 7.92 11.34 6.27
N LEU A 14 6.85 10.58 6.07
CA LEU A 14 6.32 10.23 4.77
C LEU A 14 4.95 10.91 4.60
N PHE A 15 4.80 11.73 3.58
CA PHE A 15 3.54 12.37 3.23
C PHE A 15 2.91 11.58 2.08
N ILE A 16 1.66 11.16 2.28
CA ILE A 16 0.92 10.29 1.37
C ILE A 16 -0.49 10.83 1.11
N GLY A 17 -0.99 10.62 -0.10
CA GLY A 17 -2.38 10.87 -0.45
C GLY A 17 -3.27 9.68 -0.08
N ASP A 18 -4.49 9.72 -0.58
CA ASP A 18 -5.56 8.79 -0.22
C ASP A 18 -5.22 7.33 -0.54
N ARG A 19 -5.27 6.48 0.48
CA ARG A 19 -4.82 5.08 0.39
C ARG A 19 -5.56 4.28 -0.66
N MET A 20 -6.86 4.55 -0.81
CA MET A 20 -7.70 3.82 -1.75
C MET A 20 -7.33 4.07 -3.22
N PHE A 21 -6.71 5.21 -3.54
CA PHE A 21 -6.59 5.71 -4.92
C PHE A 21 -5.17 6.09 -5.35
N SER A 22 -4.30 6.46 -4.40
CA SER A 22 -2.99 7.02 -4.71
C SER A 22 -1.93 5.93 -4.94
N SER A 23 -1.81 5.49 -6.20
CA SER A 23 -0.79 4.50 -6.59
C SER A 23 0.64 4.89 -6.24
N TRP A 24 0.96 6.19 -6.35
CA TRP A 24 2.28 6.71 -5.98
C TRP A 24 2.51 6.62 -4.47
N SER A 25 1.50 6.96 -3.68
CA SER A 25 1.60 6.92 -2.21
C SER A 25 1.74 5.50 -1.68
N LEU A 26 1.05 4.52 -2.30
CA LEU A 26 1.24 3.11 -1.98
C LEU A 26 2.70 2.70 -2.16
N ARG A 27 3.36 3.08 -3.27
CA ARG A 27 4.80 2.80 -3.47
C ARG A 27 5.65 3.39 -2.35
N GLY A 28 5.45 4.66 -2.05
CA GLY A 28 6.20 5.39 -1.02
C GLY A 28 6.05 4.80 0.38
N TRP A 29 4.84 4.34 0.72
CA TRP A 29 4.56 3.70 2.01
C TRP A 29 5.10 2.27 2.07
N LEU A 30 4.84 1.48 1.03
CA LEU A 30 5.16 0.06 1.01
C LEU A 30 6.67 -0.19 1.03
N MET A 31 7.49 0.68 0.42
CA MET A 31 8.96 0.57 0.49
C MET A 31 9.53 0.84 1.88
N LEU A 32 8.85 1.58 2.74
CA LEU A 32 9.28 1.76 4.13
C LEU A 32 8.76 0.61 4.99
N GLU A 33 7.48 0.26 4.83
CA GLU A 33 6.81 -0.79 5.59
C GLU A 33 7.45 -2.17 5.36
N LYS A 34 7.59 -2.60 4.10
CA LYS A 34 8.08 -3.95 3.76
C LYS A 34 9.53 -4.20 4.13
N PHE A 35 10.33 -3.15 4.15
CA PHE A 35 11.74 -3.21 4.47
C PHE A 35 12.04 -2.81 5.92
N GLY A 36 11.01 -2.65 6.74
CA GLY A 36 11.16 -2.41 8.18
C GLY A 36 11.86 -1.08 8.51
N ILE A 37 11.82 -0.11 7.61
CA ILE A 37 12.45 1.21 7.82
C ILE A 37 11.49 2.04 8.67
N PRO A 38 11.87 2.48 9.88
CA PRO A 38 10.98 3.25 10.73
C PRO A 38 10.57 4.58 10.07
N PHE A 39 9.29 4.94 10.19
CA PHE A 39 8.76 6.20 9.66
C PHE A 39 7.47 6.61 10.36
N ARG A 40 7.08 7.87 10.16
CA ARG A 40 5.78 8.42 10.50
C ARG A 40 5.07 8.86 9.21
N SER A 41 3.86 8.36 8.98
CA SER A 41 3.06 8.77 7.82
C SER A 41 2.13 9.94 8.14
N HIS A 42 2.02 10.88 7.21
CA HIS A 42 1.11 12.03 7.22
C HIS A 42 0.18 11.93 6.02
N MET A 43 -1.13 11.96 6.25
CA MET A 43 -2.11 12.03 5.16
C MET A 43 -2.18 13.47 4.64
N VAL A 44 -2.17 13.63 3.32
CA VAL A 44 -2.47 14.89 2.64
C VAL A 44 -3.80 14.75 1.91
N GLY A 45 -4.57 15.83 1.90
CA GLY A 45 -5.88 15.87 1.28
C GLY A 45 -5.83 15.91 -0.24
N LEU A 46 -5.66 14.75 -0.88
CA LEU A 46 -5.61 14.63 -2.35
C LEU A 46 -6.98 14.92 -2.98
N TYR A 47 -8.07 14.36 -2.43
CA TYR A 47 -9.44 14.68 -2.90
C TYR A 47 -10.20 15.68 -2.03
N SER A 48 -9.68 16.06 -0.85
CA SER A 48 -10.29 17.09 0.01
C SER A 48 -9.84 18.53 -0.31
N GLY A 49 -8.94 18.71 -1.29
CA GLY A 49 -8.48 20.03 -1.75
C GLY A 49 -7.47 20.72 -0.83
N THR A 50 -6.97 20.07 0.22
CA THR A 50 -6.04 20.67 1.20
C THR A 50 -4.56 20.40 0.89
N MET A 51 -4.23 19.63 -0.15
CA MET A 51 -2.86 19.18 -0.46
C MET A 51 -1.81 20.29 -0.44
N ALA A 52 -2.09 21.48 -1.00
CA ALA A 52 -1.11 22.57 -1.02
C ALA A 52 -0.79 23.11 0.39
N LEU A 53 -1.80 23.17 1.26
CA LEU A 53 -1.64 23.57 2.67
C LEU A 53 -0.91 22.48 3.47
N ASP A 54 -1.30 21.21 3.27
CA ASP A 54 -0.70 20.07 3.96
C ASP A 54 0.80 19.92 3.61
N LEU A 55 1.18 20.26 2.38
CA LEU A 55 2.57 20.21 1.91
C LEU A 55 3.37 21.50 2.15
N ALA A 56 2.78 22.55 2.73
CA ALA A 56 3.46 23.83 2.93
C ALA A 56 4.75 23.73 3.79
N SER A 57 4.82 22.73 4.67
CA SER A 57 6.00 22.47 5.53
C SER A 57 7.07 21.58 4.90
N VAL A 58 6.88 21.11 3.66
CA VAL A 58 7.77 20.19 2.94
C VAL A 58 8.09 20.65 1.52
N LEU A 59 8.33 21.94 1.36
CA LEU A 59 8.83 22.51 0.11
C LEU A 59 10.15 21.84 -0.32
N PRO A 60 10.41 21.68 -1.63
CA PRO A 60 9.63 22.16 -2.78
C PRO A 60 8.55 21.18 -3.29
N ALA A 61 8.12 20.22 -2.48
CA ALA A 61 7.16 19.21 -2.92
C ALA A 61 5.79 19.82 -3.29
N ARG A 62 5.21 19.32 -4.39
CA ARG A 62 3.88 19.69 -4.89
C ARG A 62 2.97 18.48 -5.12
N GLN A 63 3.51 17.29 -4.92
CA GLN A 63 2.88 16.00 -5.17
C GLN A 63 3.33 15.02 -4.08
N VAL A 64 2.54 13.97 -3.91
CA VAL A 64 2.85 12.84 -3.03
C VAL A 64 3.14 11.57 -3.84
N PRO A 65 3.98 10.65 -3.32
CA PRO A 65 4.62 10.69 -2.01
C PRO A 65 5.79 11.68 -1.96
N VAL A 66 6.03 12.20 -0.76
CA VAL A 66 7.28 12.90 -0.44
C VAL A 66 7.81 12.41 0.90
N LEU A 67 9.12 12.19 0.94
CA LEU A 67 9.86 11.77 2.11
C LEU A 67 10.64 12.95 2.68
N ARG A 68 10.57 13.17 3.99
CA ARG A 68 11.52 14.00 4.73
C ARG A 68 12.40 13.08 5.58
N THR A 69 13.71 13.13 5.32
CA THR A 69 14.71 12.39 6.09
C THR A 69 14.81 12.91 7.54
N PRO A 70 15.40 12.14 8.47
CA PRO A 70 15.62 12.61 9.85
C PRO A 70 16.38 13.94 9.94
N GLU A 71 17.27 14.22 8.98
CA GLU A 71 18.06 15.44 8.92
C GLU A 71 17.34 16.58 8.17
N GLY A 72 16.09 16.36 7.74
CA GLY A 72 15.24 17.39 7.13
C GLY A 72 15.33 17.48 5.60
N CYS A 73 16.17 16.68 4.93
CA CYS A 73 16.19 16.63 3.46
C CYS A 73 14.86 16.12 2.91
N VAL A 74 14.27 16.85 1.96
CA VAL A 74 13.00 16.55 1.31
C VAL A 74 13.24 15.89 -0.04
N VAL A 75 12.72 14.68 -0.22
CA VAL A 75 12.86 13.87 -1.43
C VAL A 75 11.47 13.53 -1.97
N GLY A 76 11.09 14.17 -3.08
CA GLY A 76 9.89 13.82 -3.84
C GLY A 76 10.16 12.74 -4.88
N GLN A 77 9.11 12.22 -5.51
CA GLN A 77 9.14 11.14 -6.51
C GLN A 77 9.53 9.77 -5.93
N SER A 78 8.66 8.78 -6.13
CA SER A 78 8.85 7.43 -5.57
C SER A 78 10.17 6.76 -5.97
N LEU A 79 10.69 6.98 -7.20
CA LEU A 79 11.97 6.40 -7.63
C LEU A 79 13.18 7.08 -6.96
N ALA A 80 13.15 8.40 -6.80
CA ALA A 80 14.21 9.11 -6.08
C ALA A 80 14.21 8.74 -4.58
N MET A 81 13.03 8.59 -3.98
CA MET A 81 12.90 8.05 -2.62
C MET A 81 13.50 6.64 -2.52
N ALA A 82 13.20 5.76 -3.48
CA ALA A 82 13.69 4.39 -3.49
C ALA A 82 15.23 4.30 -3.52
N GLU A 83 15.90 5.06 -4.40
CA GLU A 83 17.37 5.10 -4.42
C GLU A 83 17.94 5.76 -3.17
N THR A 84 17.34 6.85 -2.68
CA THR A 84 17.78 7.50 -1.42
C THR A 84 17.72 6.53 -0.23
N LEU A 85 16.64 5.73 -0.14
CA LEU A 85 16.51 4.73 0.91
C LEU A 85 17.50 3.57 0.73
N ALA A 86 17.75 3.13 -0.51
CA ALA A 86 18.72 2.08 -0.78
C ALA A 86 20.16 2.52 -0.43
N GLU A 87 20.52 3.79 -0.69
CA GLU A 87 21.81 4.35 -0.29
C GLU A 87 21.95 4.46 1.24
N ARG A 88 20.87 4.86 1.93
CA ARG A 88 20.89 5.05 3.40
C ARG A 88 20.73 3.75 4.19
N HIS A 89 20.16 2.70 3.57
CA HIS A 89 19.91 1.39 4.18
C HIS A 89 20.42 0.26 3.27
N PRO A 90 21.74 0.17 3.02
CA PRO A 90 22.29 -0.81 2.09
C PRO A 90 21.97 -2.26 2.48
N ASP A 91 21.87 -2.54 3.78
CA ASP A 91 21.61 -3.87 4.32
C ASP A 91 20.12 -4.24 4.42
N ALA A 92 19.21 -3.27 4.18
CA ALA A 92 17.78 -3.53 4.22
C ALA A 92 17.31 -4.32 2.98
N GLY A 93 18.16 -4.44 1.95
CA GLY A 93 17.90 -5.37 0.86
C GLY A 93 16.79 -4.93 -0.11
N LEU A 94 16.63 -3.61 -0.27
CA LEU A 94 15.63 -2.97 -1.12
C LEU A 94 15.75 -3.40 -2.59
N TRP A 95 16.99 -3.56 -3.05
CA TRP A 95 17.31 -4.07 -4.37
C TRP A 95 17.88 -5.50 -4.30
N PRO A 96 17.78 -6.29 -5.38
CA PRO A 96 18.52 -7.54 -5.49
C PRO A 96 20.03 -7.36 -5.26
N GLU A 97 20.67 -8.36 -4.65
CA GLU A 97 22.12 -8.36 -4.38
C GLU A 97 22.94 -8.65 -5.65
N ASP A 98 22.43 -9.51 -6.53
CA ASP A 98 23.05 -9.78 -7.82
C ASP A 98 23.05 -8.51 -8.71
N PRO A 99 24.20 -8.11 -9.29
CA PRO A 99 24.29 -6.90 -10.10
C PRO A 99 23.37 -6.87 -11.32
N ALA A 100 23.18 -8.00 -12.02
CA ALA A 100 22.33 -8.05 -13.20
C ALA A 100 20.86 -7.92 -12.80
N GLN A 101 20.43 -8.66 -11.78
CA GLN A 101 19.08 -8.55 -11.22
C GLN A 101 18.79 -7.14 -10.71
N ARG A 102 19.74 -6.49 -10.03
CA ARG A 102 19.60 -5.12 -9.56
C ARG A 102 19.47 -4.10 -10.69
N ALA A 103 20.27 -4.23 -11.74
CA ALA A 103 20.16 -3.39 -12.92
C ALA A 103 18.78 -3.55 -13.58
N THR A 104 18.31 -4.79 -13.75
CA THR A 104 16.99 -5.08 -14.29
C THR A 104 15.87 -4.54 -13.41
N ALA A 105 15.94 -4.71 -12.08
CA ALA A 105 14.95 -4.18 -11.14
C ALA A 105 14.82 -2.65 -11.23
N ARG A 106 15.96 -1.94 -11.28
CA ARG A 106 15.99 -0.48 -11.45
C ARG A 106 15.40 -0.03 -12.78
N TRP A 107 15.74 -0.72 -13.87
CA TRP A 107 15.17 -0.44 -15.18
C TRP A 107 13.65 -0.60 -15.17
N LEU A 108 13.14 -1.72 -14.65
CA LEU A 108 11.71 -2.00 -14.52
C LEU A 108 10.98 -0.89 -13.74
N CYS A 109 11.53 -0.48 -12.59
CA CYS A 109 11.00 0.63 -11.81
C CYS A 109 11.02 1.96 -12.59
N ALA A 110 12.11 2.25 -13.29
CA ALA A 110 12.24 3.46 -14.11
C ALA A 110 11.21 3.50 -15.25
N GLU A 111 11.02 2.39 -15.96
CA GLU A 111 10.03 2.30 -17.04
C GLU A 111 8.60 2.42 -16.48
N MET A 112 8.33 1.84 -15.31
CA MET A 112 7.03 1.98 -14.65
C MET A 112 6.70 3.43 -14.28
N VAL A 113 7.69 4.24 -13.89
CA VAL A 113 7.42 5.65 -13.56
C VAL A 113 7.33 6.55 -14.78
N SER A 114 8.00 6.22 -15.89
CA SER A 114 8.03 7.05 -17.10
C SER A 114 7.01 6.66 -18.18
N SER A 115 6.46 5.44 -18.14
CA SER A 115 5.68 4.86 -19.24
C SER A 115 4.27 4.42 -18.81
N PHE A 116 3.63 3.55 -19.61
CA PHE A 116 2.31 2.94 -19.35
C PHE A 116 1.18 3.95 -19.17
N THR A 117 1.19 5.01 -19.97
CA THR A 117 0.27 6.15 -19.80
C THR A 117 -1.17 5.76 -20.11
N ALA A 118 -1.41 4.86 -21.07
CA ALA A 118 -2.77 4.41 -21.40
C ALA A 118 -3.35 3.60 -20.25
N LEU A 119 -2.61 2.59 -19.76
CA LEU A 119 -3.01 1.82 -18.58
C LEU A 119 -3.24 2.72 -17.36
N ARG A 120 -2.32 3.64 -17.06
CA ARG A 120 -2.45 4.52 -15.89
C ARG A 120 -3.59 5.53 -16.01
N GLY A 121 -3.97 5.90 -17.23
CA GLY A 121 -5.06 6.84 -17.52
C GLY A 121 -6.43 6.18 -17.52
N GLU A 122 -6.57 5.05 -18.20
CA GLU A 122 -7.84 4.31 -18.30
C GLU A 122 -8.15 3.50 -17.03
N CYS A 123 -7.10 3.00 -16.37
CA CYS A 123 -7.20 2.21 -15.15
C CYS A 123 -6.43 2.92 -14.02
N PRO A 124 -6.91 4.06 -13.47
CA PRO A 124 -6.34 4.59 -12.24
C PRO A 124 -6.43 3.55 -11.12
N MET A 125 -5.50 3.58 -10.16
CA MET A 125 -5.58 2.60 -9.08
C MET A 125 -6.82 2.87 -8.21
N GLN A 126 -7.57 1.81 -7.94
CA GLN A 126 -8.60 1.75 -6.90
C GLN A 126 -8.52 0.36 -6.25
N LEU A 127 -8.80 0.27 -4.94
CA LEU A 127 -8.77 -0.99 -4.17
C LEU A 127 -10.15 -1.33 -3.56
N MET A 128 -11.22 -0.74 -4.07
CA MET A 128 -12.58 -0.86 -3.51
C MET A 128 -13.24 -2.14 -4.00
N HIS A 129 -13.18 -2.39 -5.31
CA HIS A 129 -14.00 -3.39 -6.01
C HIS A 129 -13.32 -3.87 -7.29
N CYS A 130 -13.95 -4.82 -7.97
CA CYS A 130 -13.57 -5.22 -9.33
C CYS A 130 -14.67 -4.80 -10.31
N TYR A 131 -14.31 -4.05 -11.35
CA TYR A 131 -15.23 -3.74 -12.44
C TYR A 131 -15.49 -4.98 -13.30
N GLU A 132 -16.73 -5.12 -13.76
CA GLU A 132 -17.15 -6.11 -14.74
C GLU A 132 -17.38 -5.46 -16.10
N GLY A 133 -17.03 -6.16 -17.18
CA GLY A 133 -17.24 -5.67 -18.56
C GLY A 133 -16.38 -4.46 -18.96
N PHE A 134 -15.31 -4.16 -18.23
CA PHE A 134 -14.35 -3.14 -18.64
C PHE A 134 -13.56 -3.64 -19.86
N GLU A 135 -13.64 -2.90 -20.96
CA GLU A 135 -12.94 -3.20 -22.22
C GLU A 135 -11.73 -2.27 -22.40
N PRO A 136 -10.49 -2.72 -22.15
CA PRO A 136 -9.31 -1.88 -22.28
C PRO A 136 -9.05 -1.47 -23.73
N SER A 137 -8.54 -0.25 -23.95
CA SER A 137 -8.16 0.17 -25.29
C SER A 137 -6.99 -0.67 -25.85
N ARG A 138 -6.77 -0.59 -27.16
CA ARG A 138 -5.59 -1.19 -27.82
C ARG A 138 -4.27 -0.71 -27.20
N ASN A 139 -4.22 0.55 -26.74
CA ASN A 139 -3.02 1.09 -26.10
C ASN A 139 -2.82 0.49 -24.71
N THR A 140 -3.89 0.32 -23.93
CA THR A 140 -3.85 -0.38 -22.64
C THR A 140 -3.44 -1.83 -22.81
N HIS A 141 -3.92 -2.53 -23.84
CA HIS A 141 -3.42 -3.87 -24.19
C HIS A 141 -1.92 -3.88 -24.52
N GLY A 142 -1.43 -2.89 -25.26
CA GLY A 142 0.00 -2.73 -25.54
C GLY A 142 0.83 -2.53 -24.28
N ASP A 143 0.35 -1.68 -23.37
CA ASP A 143 0.97 -1.46 -22.06
C ASP A 143 1.03 -2.75 -21.23
N LEU A 144 -0.06 -3.53 -21.18
CA LEU A 144 -0.12 -4.81 -20.48
C LEU A 144 0.87 -5.83 -21.08
N ALA A 145 0.90 -5.98 -22.40
CA ALA A 145 1.83 -6.88 -23.07
C ALA A 145 3.30 -6.51 -22.80
N ARG A 146 3.61 -5.21 -22.73
CA ARG A 146 4.93 -4.72 -22.38
C ARG A 146 5.29 -5.05 -20.92
N ILE A 147 4.35 -4.90 -19.99
CA ILE A 147 4.53 -5.28 -18.58
C ILE A 147 4.81 -6.78 -18.46
N GLU A 148 4.04 -7.64 -19.13
CA GLU A 148 4.29 -9.10 -19.11
C GLU A 148 5.67 -9.45 -19.68
N THR A 149 6.12 -8.74 -20.74
CA THR A 149 7.47 -8.89 -21.29
C THR A 149 8.55 -8.54 -20.27
N LEU A 150 8.36 -7.45 -19.52
CA LEU A 150 9.30 -7.02 -18.48
C LEU A 150 9.36 -8.01 -17.32
N TRP A 151 8.21 -8.53 -16.89
CA TRP A 151 8.15 -9.55 -15.83
C TRP A 151 8.78 -10.87 -16.26
N ALA A 152 8.53 -11.32 -17.49
CA ALA A 152 9.19 -12.49 -18.06
C ALA A 152 10.71 -12.30 -18.14
N HIS A 153 11.18 -11.11 -18.54
CA HIS A 153 12.61 -10.80 -18.56
C HIS A 153 13.21 -10.83 -17.14
N ALA A 154 12.57 -10.22 -16.15
CA ALA A 154 13.03 -10.26 -14.77
C ALA A 154 13.14 -11.69 -14.23
N ARG A 155 12.15 -12.54 -14.51
CA ARG A 155 12.17 -13.97 -14.15
C ARG A 155 13.26 -14.75 -14.86
N ALA A 156 13.52 -14.46 -16.14
CA ALA A 156 14.61 -15.09 -16.88
C ALA A 156 15.99 -14.72 -16.31
N VAL A 157 16.17 -13.46 -15.88
CA VAL A 157 17.42 -12.99 -15.26
C VAL A 157 17.61 -13.55 -13.84
N SER A 158 16.53 -13.68 -13.08
CA SER A 158 16.59 -14.16 -11.69
C SER A 158 16.53 -15.68 -11.53
N GLY A 159 16.00 -16.40 -12.53
CA GLY A 159 15.66 -17.81 -12.43
C GLY A 159 14.40 -18.10 -11.59
N ALA A 160 13.65 -17.08 -11.17
CA ALA A 160 12.47 -17.25 -10.33
C ALA A 160 11.27 -17.80 -11.12
N ALA A 161 10.81 -19.00 -10.75
CA ALA A 161 9.65 -19.65 -11.38
C ALA A 161 8.30 -19.08 -10.91
N SER A 162 8.22 -18.56 -9.68
CA SER A 162 6.99 -18.02 -9.09
C SER A 162 7.32 -16.99 -8.00
N GLY A 163 6.29 -16.37 -7.41
CA GLY A 163 6.46 -15.37 -6.35
C GLY A 163 7.09 -14.05 -6.88
N PRO A 164 7.85 -13.33 -6.04
CA PRO A 164 8.50 -12.07 -6.42
C PRO A 164 9.33 -12.18 -7.69
N LEU A 165 9.43 -11.08 -8.45
CA LEU A 165 10.06 -11.08 -9.79
C LEU A 165 11.52 -11.54 -9.78
N PHE A 166 12.22 -11.28 -8.67
CA PHE A 166 13.63 -11.64 -8.46
C PHE A 166 13.80 -12.77 -7.43
N GLY A 167 12.75 -13.57 -7.19
CA GLY A 167 12.75 -14.66 -6.20
C GLY A 167 12.64 -14.20 -4.75
N ARG A 168 13.18 -13.01 -4.43
CA ARG A 168 12.97 -12.29 -3.18
C ARG A 168 12.23 -10.98 -3.43
N TYR A 169 11.37 -10.60 -2.49
CA TYR A 169 10.66 -9.31 -2.54
C TYR A 169 11.67 -8.15 -2.59
N SER A 170 11.43 -7.23 -3.52
CA SER A 170 12.28 -6.10 -3.86
C SER A 170 11.45 -4.85 -4.15
N LEU A 171 12.11 -3.71 -4.35
CA LEU A 171 11.45 -2.49 -4.82
C LEU A 171 10.75 -2.67 -6.17
N ALA A 172 11.15 -3.62 -7.01
CA ALA A 172 10.40 -3.90 -8.24
C ALA A 172 8.96 -4.35 -7.91
N ASP A 173 8.80 -5.26 -6.95
CA ASP A 173 7.50 -5.74 -6.50
C ASP A 173 6.67 -4.60 -5.87
N VAL A 174 7.31 -3.69 -5.13
CA VAL A 174 6.68 -2.46 -4.63
C VAL A 174 6.12 -1.60 -5.78
N PHE A 175 6.90 -1.38 -6.83
CA PHE A 175 6.53 -0.50 -7.94
C PHE A 175 5.40 -1.08 -8.81
N TYR A 176 5.33 -2.40 -8.90
CA TYR A 176 4.30 -3.14 -9.62
C TYR A 176 3.08 -3.52 -8.77
N THR A 177 3.09 -3.37 -7.45
CA THR A 177 1.89 -3.59 -6.61
C THR A 177 0.69 -2.73 -7.05
N PRO A 178 0.84 -1.42 -7.36
CA PRO A 178 -0.26 -0.65 -7.95
C PRO A 178 -0.67 -1.10 -9.37
N VAL A 179 0.18 -1.81 -10.10
CA VAL A 179 -0.19 -2.38 -11.41
C VAL A 179 -1.04 -3.63 -11.20
N ALA A 180 -0.67 -4.49 -10.25
CA ALA A 180 -1.49 -5.61 -9.82
C ALA A 180 -2.89 -5.16 -9.40
N ALA A 181 -2.99 -4.07 -8.63
CA ALA A 181 -4.27 -3.48 -8.26
C ALA A 181 -5.13 -3.09 -9.46
N ARG A 182 -4.54 -2.55 -10.54
CA ARG A 182 -5.25 -2.22 -11.78
C ARG A 182 -5.71 -3.48 -12.51
N ILE A 183 -4.82 -4.46 -12.65
CA ILE A 183 -5.12 -5.72 -13.33
C ILE A 183 -6.29 -6.42 -12.64
N VAL A 184 -6.30 -6.49 -11.31
CA VAL A 184 -7.39 -7.11 -10.56
C VAL A 184 -8.64 -6.24 -10.58
N GLY A 185 -8.52 -4.95 -10.22
CA GLY A 185 -9.67 -4.04 -10.05
C GLY A 185 -10.42 -3.70 -11.33
N TYR A 186 -9.79 -3.84 -12.50
CA TYR A 186 -10.42 -3.65 -13.82
C TYR A 186 -10.57 -4.96 -14.59
N ASN A 187 -10.29 -6.09 -13.92
CA ASN A 187 -10.30 -7.43 -14.50
C ASN A 187 -9.53 -7.55 -15.84
N LEU A 188 -8.35 -6.93 -15.92
CA LEU A 188 -7.57 -6.85 -17.16
C LEU A 188 -7.01 -8.22 -17.58
N PRO A 189 -6.91 -8.47 -18.90
CA PRO A 189 -6.38 -9.72 -19.40
C PRO A 189 -4.85 -9.76 -19.27
N VAL A 190 -4.35 -10.76 -18.55
CA VAL A 190 -2.94 -11.17 -18.45
C VAL A 190 -2.88 -12.70 -18.35
N SER A 191 -1.71 -13.29 -18.54
CA SER A 191 -1.50 -14.72 -18.33
C SER A 191 -1.85 -15.16 -16.89
N ALA A 192 -2.18 -16.45 -16.71
CA ALA A 192 -2.56 -17.01 -15.41
C ALA A 192 -1.47 -16.81 -14.35
N ASP A 193 -0.20 -17.03 -14.70
CA ASP A 193 0.94 -16.86 -13.79
C ASP A 193 1.10 -15.41 -13.35
N ASN A 194 0.93 -14.46 -14.28
CA ASN A 194 1.01 -13.03 -13.97
C ASN A 194 -0.20 -12.56 -13.15
N ARG A 195 -1.38 -13.13 -13.37
CA ARG A 195 -2.55 -12.91 -12.51
C ARG A 195 -2.31 -13.46 -11.11
N GLN A 196 -1.72 -14.64 -10.97
CA GLN A 196 -1.35 -15.19 -9.65
C GLN A 196 -0.35 -14.29 -8.93
N TYR A 197 0.69 -13.84 -9.63
CA TYR A 197 1.65 -12.87 -9.07
C TYR A 197 0.95 -11.58 -8.60
N CYS A 198 -0.03 -11.07 -9.34
CA CYS A 198 -0.82 -9.91 -8.91
C CYS A 198 -1.61 -10.20 -7.63
N LEU A 199 -2.24 -11.37 -7.52
CA LEU A 199 -2.96 -11.78 -6.32
C LEU A 199 -2.01 -11.95 -5.12
N ASP A 200 -0.81 -12.51 -5.33
CA ASP A 200 0.20 -12.67 -4.29
C ASP A 200 0.65 -11.31 -3.72
N LEU A 201 0.92 -10.32 -4.59
CA LEU A 201 1.28 -8.97 -4.18
C LEU A 201 0.17 -8.31 -3.35
N LEU A 202 -1.09 -8.47 -3.78
CA LEU A 202 -2.23 -7.84 -3.13
C LEU A 202 -2.67 -8.58 -1.86
N SER A 203 -2.29 -9.85 -1.72
CA SER A 203 -2.54 -10.67 -0.52
C SER A 203 -1.53 -10.43 0.60
N ASP A 204 -0.44 -9.72 0.31
CA ASP A 204 0.53 -9.31 1.30
C ASP A 204 -0.15 -8.55 2.46
N THR A 205 0.26 -8.89 3.70
CA THR A 205 -0.35 -8.32 4.91
C THR A 205 -0.28 -6.79 4.94
N SER A 206 0.84 -6.20 4.53
CA SER A 206 0.98 -4.73 4.51
C SER A 206 0.05 -4.10 3.46
N VAL A 207 -0.17 -4.75 2.32
CA VAL A 207 -1.10 -4.26 1.28
C VAL A 207 -2.56 -4.38 1.73
N ARG A 208 -2.91 -5.49 2.40
CA ARG A 208 -4.23 -5.65 3.03
C ARG A 208 -4.49 -4.58 4.10
N GLN A 209 -3.50 -4.32 4.97
CA GLN A 209 -3.58 -3.26 5.97
C GLN A 209 -3.73 -1.87 5.33
N TRP A 210 -3.00 -1.60 4.24
CA TRP A 210 -3.13 -0.37 3.47
C TRP A 210 -4.55 -0.19 2.93
N ARG A 211 -5.11 -1.22 2.31
CA ARG A 211 -6.49 -1.22 1.81
C ARG A 211 -7.51 -1.02 2.93
N ALA A 212 -7.38 -1.75 4.04
CA ALA A 212 -8.28 -1.67 5.19
C ALA A 212 -8.28 -0.28 5.83
N MET A 213 -7.10 0.37 5.96
CA MET A 213 -6.99 1.76 6.38
C MET A 213 -7.58 2.75 5.35
N GLY A 214 -7.55 2.42 4.06
CA GLY A 214 -8.19 3.22 3.01
C GLY A 214 -9.72 3.13 3.04
N ALA A 215 -10.26 1.97 3.40
CA ALA A 215 -11.70 1.72 3.47
C ALA A 215 -12.41 2.48 4.60
N THR A 216 -11.66 3.07 5.54
CA THR A 216 -12.22 3.91 6.60
C THR A 216 -12.61 5.31 6.14
N VAL A 217 -12.37 5.65 4.86
CA VAL A 217 -12.69 6.96 4.26
C VAL A 217 -13.52 6.75 3.01
N SER A 218 -14.63 7.48 2.91
CA SER A 218 -15.52 7.49 1.75
C SER A 218 -15.58 8.87 1.12
N TYR A 219 -15.81 8.92 -0.19
CA TYR A 219 -15.94 10.16 -0.96
C TYR A 219 -17.23 10.15 -1.75
N ASP A 220 -17.83 11.33 -1.91
CA ASP A 220 -18.98 11.57 -2.77
C ASP A 220 -18.74 12.84 -3.62
N PRO A 221 -18.64 12.71 -4.96
CA PRO A 221 -18.67 11.47 -5.73
C PRO A 221 -17.41 10.61 -5.51
N VAL A 222 -17.54 9.30 -5.72
CA VAL A 222 -16.42 8.36 -5.64
C VAL A 222 -15.39 8.68 -6.74
N PRO A 223 -14.10 8.88 -6.41
CA PRO A 223 -13.05 9.08 -7.41
C PRO A 223 -12.98 7.94 -8.43
N TYR A 224 -12.88 8.31 -9.70
CA TYR A 224 -12.74 7.38 -10.83
C TYR A 224 -13.90 6.38 -11.00
N ALA A 225 -15.09 6.72 -10.51
CA ALA A 225 -16.28 5.92 -10.75
C ALA A 225 -16.54 5.75 -12.26
N LEU A 226 -16.74 4.51 -12.67
CA LEU A 226 -17.21 4.15 -14.01
C LEU A 226 -18.65 3.67 -13.92
N ASP A 227 -19.42 3.90 -14.98
CA ASP A 227 -20.78 3.36 -15.15
C ASP A 227 -20.70 1.89 -15.61
N LEU A 228 -20.15 1.04 -14.75
CA LEU A 228 -19.98 -0.39 -14.96
C LEU A 228 -20.40 -1.17 -13.71
N PRO A 229 -20.95 -2.39 -13.85
CA PRO A 229 -21.19 -3.26 -12.71
C PRO A 229 -19.88 -3.56 -11.95
N THR A 230 -20.02 -3.87 -10.66
CA THR A 230 -18.87 -4.17 -9.79
C THR A 230 -19.11 -5.40 -8.93
N THR A 231 -18.04 -6.12 -8.63
CA THR A 231 -17.99 -7.20 -7.65
C THR A 231 -17.08 -6.84 -6.48
N ALA A 232 -17.22 -7.57 -5.38
CA ALA A 232 -16.37 -7.37 -4.20
C ALA A 232 -14.89 -7.57 -4.54
N TRP A 233 -14.03 -6.82 -3.87
CA TRP A 233 -12.59 -7.02 -3.95
C TRP A 233 -12.23 -8.46 -3.53
N PRO A 234 -11.40 -9.19 -4.29
CA PRO A 234 -11.27 -10.65 -4.15
C PRO A 234 -10.34 -11.08 -3.00
N ILE A 235 -9.74 -10.14 -2.27
CA ILE A 235 -8.70 -10.41 -1.27
C ILE A 235 -9.07 -9.81 0.08
N GLY A 236 -8.96 -10.63 1.13
CA GLY A 236 -9.33 -10.26 2.49
C GLY A 236 -10.79 -10.57 2.80
N ALA A 237 -11.06 -10.88 4.07
CA ALA A 237 -12.38 -11.27 4.52
C ALA A 237 -13.27 -10.05 4.76
N SER A 238 -14.33 -9.92 3.96
CA SER A 238 -15.52 -9.13 4.28
C SER A 238 -16.56 -10.08 4.88
N GLY A 239 -16.55 -10.27 6.20
CA GLY A 239 -17.62 -11.01 6.85
C GLY A 239 -17.22 -11.75 8.12
N ALA A 240 -17.30 -11.05 9.25
CA ALA A 240 -17.47 -11.60 10.61
C ALA A 240 -17.48 -10.44 11.63
N ALA A 241 -16.76 -9.36 11.32
CA ALA A 241 -16.65 -8.17 12.13
C ALA A 241 -17.79 -7.18 11.86
N ARG A 242 -18.28 -6.51 12.92
CA ARG A 242 -19.21 -5.38 12.84
C ARG A 242 -18.98 -4.39 13.98
N SER A 243 -19.00 -3.10 13.67
CA SER A 243 -19.03 -2.04 14.70
C SER A 243 -20.25 -2.20 15.63
N VAL A 244 -20.04 -2.10 16.95
CA VAL A 244 -21.11 -2.10 17.96
C VAL A 244 -21.01 -0.90 18.91
N ALA A 245 -22.13 -0.48 19.48
CA ALA A 245 -22.22 0.75 20.28
C ALA A 245 -21.58 0.64 21.68
N GLY A 246 -21.39 -0.58 22.21
CA GLY A 246 -20.93 -0.77 23.59
C GLY A 246 -20.44 -2.19 23.88
N GLY A 247 -19.85 -2.35 25.07
CA GLY A 247 -19.27 -3.61 25.55
C GLY A 247 -20.23 -4.53 26.33
N PRO A 248 -19.69 -5.44 27.16
CA PRO A 248 -18.29 -5.52 27.59
C PRO A 248 -17.37 -6.08 26.50
N SER A 249 -16.21 -5.46 26.30
CA SER A 249 -15.14 -6.06 25.49
C SER A 249 -14.37 -7.11 26.29
N LEU A 250 -13.89 -8.15 25.62
CA LEU A 250 -13.05 -9.19 26.24
C LEU A 250 -11.66 -8.66 26.61
N ASN A 251 -11.15 -7.67 25.89
CA ASN A 251 -9.87 -7.03 26.17
C ASN A 251 -10.03 -5.69 26.90
N ALA A 252 -9.06 -5.40 27.78
CA ALA A 252 -9.02 -4.16 28.56
C ALA A 252 -8.32 -2.99 27.82
N THR A 253 -7.44 -3.30 26.87
CA THR A 253 -6.64 -2.32 26.12
C THR A 253 -6.62 -2.61 24.63
N CYS A 254 -6.49 -1.57 23.80
CA CYS A 254 -6.41 -1.69 22.36
C CYS A 254 -5.22 -2.59 21.90
N PRO A 255 -5.43 -3.55 20.98
CA PRO A 255 -4.38 -4.46 20.48
C PRO A 255 -3.19 -3.72 19.82
N TYR A 256 -3.42 -2.50 19.33
CA TYR A 256 -2.42 -1.77 18.54
C TYR A 256 -1.58 -0.83 19.39
N SER A 257 -2.22 -0.11 20.32
CA SER A 257 -1.60 1.00 21.05
C SER A 257 -1.43 0.75 22.54
N GLY A 258 -2.08 -0.27 23.10
CA GLY A 258 -2.15 -0.50 24.55
C GLY A 258 -2.97 0.54 25.33
N LYS A 259 -3.60 1.51 24.64
CA LYS A 259 -4.44 2.53 25.28
C LYS A 259 -5.80 1.96 25.72
N PRO A 260 -6.50 2.63 26.67
CA PRO A 260 -7.85 2.23 27.11
C PRO A 260 -8.85 2.11 25.96
N VAL A 261 -9.84 1.23 26.13
CA VAL A 261 -10.91 0.98 25.16
C VAL A 261 -11.96 2.07 25.18
N THR A 262 -12.35 2.54 24.00
CA THR A 262 -13.43 3.52 23.78
C THR A 262 -14.40 3.11 22.67
N ASP A 263 -13.96 2.25 21.75
CA ASP A 263 -14.72 1.81 20.57
C ASP A 263 -14.77 0.29 20.50
N PHE A 264 -15.85 -0.28 19.96
CA PHE A 264 -16.13 -1.70 20.06
C PHE A 264 -16.44 -2.34 18.69
N LEU A 265 -15.96 -3.57 18.50
CA LEU A 265 -16.21 -4.42 17.35
C LEU A 265 -16.74 -5.76 17.85
N GLU A 266 -17.82 -6.26 17.27
CA GLU A 266 -18.23 -7.65 17.47
C GLU A 266 -17.67 -8.51 16.34
N MET A 267 -17.10 -9.67 16.68
CA MET A 267 -16.67 -10.69 15.73
C MET A 267 -16.90 -12.07 16.35
N ASP A 268 -17.56 -12.97 15.61
CA ASP A 268 -17.91 -14.33 16.06
C ASP A 268 -18.65 -14.35 17.42
N GLY A 269 -19.59 -13.42 17.61
CA GLY A 269 -20.39 -13.30 18.84
C GLY A 269 -19.63 -12.77 20.06
N ARG A 270 -18.38 -12.30 19.87
CA ARG A 270 -17.52 -11.75 20.93
C ARG A 270 -17.22 -10.29 20.66
N ILE A 271 -17.15 -9.47 21.71
CA ILE A 271 -16.88 -8.03 21.57
C ILE A 271 -15.42 -7.74 21.92
N TRP A 272 -14.77 -6.95 21.07
CA TRP A 272 -13.38 -6.51 21.17
C TRP A 272 -13.31 -4.99 21.21
N GLY A 273 -12.41 -4.48 22.04
CA GLY A 273 -12.22 -3.07 22.34
C GLY A 273 -11.02 -2.43 21.65
N PHE A 274 -11.19 -1.19 21.20
CA PHE A 274 -10.18 -0.38 20.51
C PHE A 274 -10.12 1.02 21.14
N CYS A 275 -8.97 1.69 21.02
CA CYS A 275 -8.75 2.99 21.67
C CYS A 275 -9.26 4.20 20.87
N ASN A 276 -9.78 3.96 19.68
CA ASN A 276 -10.42 4.97 18.83
C ASN A 276 -11.13 4.28 17.66
N ARG A 277 -12.03 5.05 17.04
CA ARG A 277 -12.74 4.69 15.81
C ARG A 277 -11.84 4.18 14.69
N PHE A 278 -10.72 4.84 14.39
CA PHE A 278 -9.84 4.40 13.29
C PHE A 278 -9.28 2.99 13.53
N CYS A 279 -8.86 2.68 14.76
CA CYS A 279 -8.40 1.36 15.13
C CYS A 279 -9.50 0.31 14.96
N ARG A 280 -10.74 0.63 15.33
CA ARG A 280 -11.89 -0.25 15.10
C ARG A 280 -12.16 -0.42 13.59
N ASP A 281 -12.39 0.67 12.86
CA ASP A 281 -12.86 0.67 11.47
C ASP A 281 -11.86 -0.01 10.52
N LYS A 282 -10.55 0.19 10.70
CA LYS A 282 -9.55 -0.52 9.89
C LYS A 282 -9.50 -2.02 10.21
N THR A 283 -9.92 -2.42 11.42
CA THR A 283 -10.00 -3.83 11.81
C THR A 283 -11.27 -4.45 11.27
N ASP A 284 -12.39 -3.74 11.36
CA ASP A 284 -13.68 -4.11 10.76
C ASP A 284 -13.54 -4.40 9.26
N ALA A 285 -12.79 -3.56 8.55
CA ALA A 285 -12.59 -3.67 7.11
C ALA A 285 -11.79 -4.92 6.65
N ASP A 286 -10.87 -5.43 7.47
CA ASP A 286 -10.12 -6.67 7.23
C ASP A 286 -9.47 -7.15 8.54
N PRO A 287 -10.18 -7.94 9.37
CA PRO A 287 -9.67 -8.34 10.69
C PRO A 287 -8.38 -9.15 10.63
N GLU A 288 -8.30 -10.05 9.63
CA GLU A 288 -7.19 -10.96 9.40
C GLU A 288 -5.90 -10.25 8.96
N ALA A 289 -6.00 -9.02 8.45
CA ALA A 289 -4.82 -8.21 8.14
C ALA A 289 -4.04 -7.76 9.38
N TRP A 290 -4.55 -8.02 10.59
CA TRP A 290 -3.98 -7.54 11.85
C TRP A 290 -3.55 -8.67 12.79
N PRO A 291 -2.32 -9.20 12.66
CA PRO A 291 -1.84 -10.34 13.46
C PRO A 291 -1.96 -10.14 14.99
N LYS A 292 -1.74 -8.92 15.50
CA LYS A 292 -1.92 -8.61 16.93
C LYS A 292 -3.37 -8.79 17.40
N PHE A 293 -4.33 -8.41 16.56
CA PHE A 293 -5.74 -8.61 16.85
C PHE A 293 -6.12 -10.09 16.73
N MET A 294 -5.72 -10.75 15.64
CA MET A 294 -6.01 -12.17 15.43
C MET A 294 -5.41 -13.06 16.52
N ALA A 295 -4.21 -12.76 17.02
CA ALA A 295 -3.62 -13.48 18.14
C ALA A 295 -4.49 -13.40 19.42
N MET A 296 -5.15 -12.26 19.66
CA MET A 296 -6.10 -12.12 20.77
C MET A 296 -7.39 -12.88 20.53
N VAL A 297 -7.89 -12.89 19.28
CA VAL A 297 -9.12 -13.60 18.91
C VAL A 297 -8.98 -15.10 19.10
N THR A 298 -7.84 -15.68 18.69
CA THR A 298 -7.59 -17.13 18.80
C THR A 298 -7.31 -17.60 20.23
N THR A 299 -6.90 -16.70 21.13
CA THR A 299 -6.55 -17.04 22.53
C THR A 299 -7.69 -16.82 23.52
N GLY A 300 -8.72 -16.04 23.16
CA GLY A 300 -9.94 -15.82 23.96
C GLY A 300 -11.07 -16.76 23.60
#